data_AF-A0A5M9ZFH7-F1
#
_entry.id   AF-A0A5M9ZFH7-F1
#
_cell.length_a   1.000
_cell.length_b   1.000
_cell.length_c   1.000
_cell.angle_alpha   90.00
_cell.angle_beta   90.00
_cell.angle_gamma   90.00
#
_symmetry.space_group_name_H-M   'P 1'
#
loop_
_entity.id
_entity.type
_entity.pdbx_description
1 polymer ?
#
loop_
_entity_poly.entity_id
_entity_poly.type
_entity_poly.pdbx_seq_one_letter_code
_entity_poly.pdbx_strand_id
1 'polypeptide(L)'
;GYVATSWSKFVSAREDVLAALRKLPELKLTKDASIDKVYAAVEKSLSAEKADGFNRQLSGILSPLSKFPDVDYTNVNAGAEKDTAHATEVNDLYAKGVITGYPDGTFGWGVNVARQDFIVWLWRNAGSPKTELTTKFVDVDADTFGAEAISWAAAKGITEGYKNA
;
A
#
# COMPACT_ATOMS: atom_id res chain seq x y z
N GLY A 1 -2.19 -7.84 5.73
CA GLY A 1 -1.27 -8.98 5.60
C GLY A 1 -2.06 -10.25 5.32
N TYR A 2 -1.63 -11.07 4.37
CA TYR A 2 -2.34 -12.28 3.91
C TYR A 2 -2.41 -13.36 5.00
N VAL A 3 -3.61 -13.87 5.32
CA VAL A 3 -3.77 -15.05 6.18
C VAL A 3 -3.21 -16.31 5.50
N ALA A 4 -2.72 -17.29 6.26
CA ALA A 4 -2.03 -18.48 5.74
C ALA A 4 -2.78 -19.21 4.60
N THR A 5 -4.11 -19.24 4.66
CA THR A 5 -4.97 -19.80 3.60
C THR A 5 -4.91 -18.99 2.31
N SER A 6 -4.95 -17.66 2.39
CA SER A 6 -4.82 -16.76 1.23
C SER A 6 -3.40 -16.80 0.65
N TRP A 7 -2.37 -16.91 1.51
CA TRP A 7 -0.99 -17.09 1.09
C TRP A 7 -0.78 -18.44 0.40
N SER A 8 -1.34 -19.52 0.92
CA SER A 8 -1.27 -20.85 0.30
C SER A 8 -1.95 -20.87 -1.08
N LYS A 9 -3.12 -20.23 -1.20
CA LYS A 9 -3.81 -20.06 -2.50
C LYS A 9 -3.00 -19.21 -3.47
N PHE A 10 -2.40 -18.12 -3.01
CA PHE A 10 -1.51 -17.28 -3.83
C PHE A 10 -0.27 -18.05 -4.29
N VAL A 11 0.37 -18.80 -3.39
CA VAL A 11 1.54 -19.63 -3.72
C VAL A 11 1.14 -20.69 -4.74
N SER A 12 0.03 -21.40 -4.55
CA SER A 12 -0.47 -22.38 -5.53
C SER A 12 -0.71 -21.75 -6.90
N ALA A 13 -1.41 -20.62 -6.93
CA ALA A 13 -1.70 -19.89 -8.17
C ALA A 13 -0.44 -19.37 -8.86
N ARG A 14 0.54 -18.89 -8.09
CA ARG A 14 1.85 -18.48 -8.60
C ARG A 14 2.60 -19.66 -9.20
N GLU A 15 2.58 -20.82 -8.56
CA GLU A 15 3.21 -22.03 -9.11
C GLU A 15 2.54 -22.49 -10.41
N ASP A 16 1.21 -22.36 -10.54
CA ASP A 16 0.49 -22.65 -11.79
C ASP A 16 0.90 -21.69 -12.92
N VAL A 17 1.03 -20.40 -12.63
CA VAL A 17 1.52 -19.40 -13.57
C VAL A 17 2.98 -19.68 -13.98
N LEU A 18 3.85 -20.02 -13.02
CA LEU A 18 5.25 -20.38 -13.30
C LEU A 18 5.35 -21.64 -14.16
N ALA A 19 4.50 -22.64 -13.90
CA ALA A 19 4.43 -23.85 -14.71
C ALA A 19 3.96 -23.57 -16.14
N ALA A 20 3.04 -22.62 -16.34
CA ALA A 20 2.62 -22.18 -17.67
C ALA A 20 3.74 -21.42 -18.40
N LEU A 21 4.39 -20.45 -17.73
CA LEU A 21 5.49 -19.66 -18.29
C LEU A 21 6.68 -20.53 -18.71
N ARG A 22 7.04 -21.56 -17.93
CA ARG A 22 8.14 -22.49 -18.29
C ARG A 22 7.89 -23.28 -19.58
N LYS A 23 6.64 -23.40 -20.02
CA LYS A 23 6.27 -24.12 -21.26
C LYS A 23 6.27 -23.20 -22.49
N LEU A 24 6.41 -21.89 -22.29
CA LEU A 24 6.43 -20.92 -23.38
C LEU A 24 7.76 -20.99 -24.13
N PRO A 25 7.78 -21.41 -25.42
CA PRO A 25 9.01 -21.60 -26.18
C PRO A 25 9.79 -20.29 -26.37
N GLU A 26 9.12 -19.16 -26.41
CA GLU A 26 9.71 -17.82 -26.55
C GLU A 26 10.61 -17.42 -25.37
N LEU A 27 10.36 -17.97 -24.17
CA LEU A 27 11.17 -17.71 -22.99
C LEU A 27 12.43 -18.59 -22.92
N LYS A 28 12.50 -19.64 -23.76
CA LYS A 28 13.64 -20.58 -23.85
C LYS A 28 14.05 -21.15 -22.48
N LEU A 29 13.07 -21.45 -21.64
CA LEU A 29 13.27 -21.96 -20.28
C LEU A 29 13.27 -23.49 -20.26
N THR A 30 13.99 -24.07 -19.31
CA THR A 30 13.86 -25.50 -18.98
C THR A 30 12.64 -25.71 -18.08
N LYS A 31 12.07 -26.92 -18.10
CA LYS A 31 10.86 -27.28 -17.33
C LYS A 31 10.98 -27.11 -15.82
N ASP A 32 12.21 -27.05 -15.31
CA ASP A 32 12.62 -26.94 -13.91
C ASP A 32 13.27 -25.59 -13.58
N ALA A 33 13.21 -24.61 -14.50
CA ALA A 33 13.82 -23.29 -14.28
C ALA A 33 13.32 -22.65 -12.97
N SER A 34 14.26 -22.16 -12.14
CA SER A 34 13.93 -21.48 -10.89
C SER A 34 13.08 -20.23 -11.14
N ILE A 35 12.32 -19.80 -10.13
CA ILE A 35 11.45 -18.61 -10.20
C ILE A 35 12.22 -17.37 -10.69
N ASP A 36 13.44 -17.16 -10.20
CA ASP A 36 14.29 -16.03 -10.61
C ASP A 36 14.65 -16.10 -12.10
N LYS A 37 14.90 -17.30 -12.63
CA LYS A 37 15.18 -17.50 -14.05
C LYS A 37 13.95 -17.25 -14.91
N VAL A 38 12.76 -17.62 -14.42
CA VAL A 38 11.50 -17.33 -15.11
C VAL A 38 11.28 -15.82 -15.18
N TYR A 39 11.44 -15.11 -14.07
CA TYR A 39 11.25 -13.66 -14.01
C TYR A 39 12.25 -12.90 -14.90
N ALA A 40 13.53 -13.27 -14.86
CA ALA A 40 14.54 -12.64 -15.71
C ALA A 40 14.28 -12.88 -17.21
N ALA A 41 13.69 -14.02 -17.59
CA ALA A 41 13.35 -14.31 -18.99
C ALA A 41 12.11 -13.54 -19.46
N VAL A 42 11.10 -13.41 -18.59
CA VAL A 42 9.89 -12.61 -18.86
C VAL A 42 10.24 -11.14 -19.02
N GLU A 43 11.05 -10.59 -18.10
CA GLU A 43 11.51 -9.20 -18.14
C GLU A 43 12.24 -8.86 -19.45
N LYS A 44 13.17 -9.74 -19.88
CA LYS A 44 13.87 -9.59 -21.16
C LYS A 44 12.95 -9.69 -22.38
N SER A 45 11.76 -10.27 -22.21
CA SER A 45 10.76 -10.46 -23.27
C SER A 45 9.63 -9.42 -23.22
N LEU A 46 9.66 -8.47 -22.27
CA LEU A 46 8.55 -7.60 -21.91
C LEU A 46 8.37 -6.36 -22.83
N SER A 47 8.41 -6.55 -24.16
CA SER A 47 7.87 -5.50 -25.05
C SER A 47 6.36 -5.38 -24.86
N ALA A 48 5.76 -4.22 -25.14
CA ALA A 48 4.32 -3.99 -24.94
C ALA A 48 3.45 -5.05 -25.64
N GLU A 49 3.79 -5.40 -26.89
CA GLU A 49 3.05 -6.40 -27.67
C GLU A 49 3.19 -7.82 -27.11
N LYS A 50 4.35 -8.14 -26.52
CA LYS A 50 4.62 -9.45 -25.90
C LYS A 50 3.98 -9.55 -24.52
N ALA A 51 3.98 -8.47 -23.75
CA ALA A 51 3.27 -8.37 -22.48
C ALA A 51 1.76 -8.60 -22.68
N ASP A 52 1.17 -8.00 -23.71
CA ASP A 52 -0.23 -8.24 -24.08
C ASP A 52 -0.48 -9.68 -24.53
N GLY A 53 0.48 -10.29 -25.24
CA GLY A 53 0.47 -11.70 -25.58
C GLY A 53 0.43 -12.62 -24.34
N PHE A 54 1.31 -12.38 -23.38
CA PHE A 54 1.34 -13.10 -22.11
C PHE A 54 0.06 -12.89 -21.32
N ASN A 55 -0.45 -11.67 -21.26
CA ASN A 55 -1.70 -11.34 -20.56
C ASN A 55 -2.90 -12.09 -21.15
N ARG A 56 -3.03 -12.18 -22.48
CA ARG A 56 -4.10 -12.94 -23.12
C ARG A 56 -3.98 -14.44 -22.88
N GLN A 57 -2.78 -15.00 -22.96
CA GLN A 57 -2.55 -16.44 -22.76
C GLN A 57 -2.77 -16.87 -21.31
N LEU A 58 -2.40 -16.02 -20.35
CA LEU A 58 -2.53 -16.31 -18.93
C LEU A 58 -3.87 -15.84 -18.34
N SER A 59 -4.66 -15.06 -19.08
CA SER A 59 -5.94 -14.52 -18.62
C SER A 59 -6.88 -15.58 -18.05
N GLY A 60 -6.93 -16.80 -18.61
CA GLY A 60 -7.75 -17.90 -18.08
C GLY A 60 -7.24 -18.52 -16.77
N ILE A 61 -5.94 -18.46 -16.51
CA ILE A 61 -5.30 -18.87 -15.24
C ILE A 61 -5.47 -17.76 -14.19
N LEU A 62 -5.40 -16.50 -14.64
CA LEU A 62 -5.56 -15.31 -13.82
C LEU A 62 -7.03 -14.96 -13.55
N SER A 63 -8.00 -15.47 -14.32
CA SER A 63 -9.43 -15.14 -14.21
C SER A 63 -10.13 -15.68 -12.94
N PRO A 64 -9.82 -16.90 -12.45
CA PRO A 64 -10.22 -17.32 -11.10
C PRO A 64 -9.54 -16.51 -10.00
N LEU A 65 -8.39 -15.89 -10.29
CA LEU A 65 -7.61 -15.05 -9.37
C LEU A 65 -8.02 -13.57 -9.43
N SER A 66 -8.73 -13.14 -10.49
CA SER A 66 -9.34 -11.81 -10.59
C SER A 66 -10.69 -11.74 -9.87
N LYS A 67 -11.11 -12.84 -9.23
CA LYS A 67 -12.21 -12.92 -8.27
C LYS A 67 -11.70 -13.39 -6.90
N PHE A 68 -10.63 -12.76 -6.41
CA PHE A 68 -10.34 -12.80 -4.99
C PHE A 68 -11.02 -11.60 -4.31
N PRO A 69 -12.13 -11.81 -3.58
CA PRO A 69 -12.69 -10.79 -2.72
C PRO A 69 -11.83 -10.73 -1.44
N ASP A 70 -11.36 -9.54 -1.10
CA ASP A 70 -10.79 -9.20 0.21
C ASP A 70 -11.36 -7.80 0.49
N VAL A 71 -12.25 -7.55 1.45
CA VAL A 71 -12.19 -7.91 2.87
C VAL A 71 -13.61 -7.94 3.48
N ASP A 72 -13.85 -8.82 4.46
CA ASP A 72 -15.05 -8.82 5.33
C ASP A 72 -14.84 -7.88 6.54
N TYR A 73 -15.93 -7.21 6.93
CA TYR A 73 -16.00 -6.02 7.77
C TYR A 73 -16.61 -6.24 9.14
N THR A 74 -16.74 -7.46 9.64
CA THR A 74 -17.22 -7.58 11.02
C THR A 74 -16.07 -7.29 11.98
N ASN A 75 -15.86 -6.01 12.27
CA ASN A 75 -16.43 -5.45 13.49
C ASN A 75 -15.49 -4.57 14.34
N VAL A 76 -15.59 -3.27 14.08
CA VAL A 76 -15.41 -2.22 15.07
C VAL A 76 -16.76 -1.88 15.70
N ASN A 77 -17.08 -2.60 16.79
CA ASN A 77 -18.02 -2.29 17.87
C ASN A 77 -19.51 -2.69 17.84
N ALA A 78 -19.89 -3.81 17.21
CA ALA A 78 -21.03 -4.65 17.63
C ALA A 78 -20.85 -6.15 17.24
N GLY A 79 -19.88 -6.89 17.83
CA GLY A 79 -19.57 -8.30 17.48
C GLY A 79 -18.20 -8.57 16.81
N ALA A 80 -17.09 -8.30 17.52
CA ALA A 80 -15.71 -8.17 17.01
C ALA A 80 -15.14 -9.46 16.40
N GLU A 81 -14.99 -9.59 15.07
CA GLU A 81 -13.98 -10.51 14.54
C GLU A 81 -12.59 -9.89 14.68
N LYS A 82 -11.70 -10.76 15.10
CA LYS A 82 -10.52 -10.49 15.91
C LYS A 82 -9.24 -10.32 15.08
N ASP A 83 -9.32 -10.30 13.75
CA ASP A 83 -8.14 -10.50 12.89
C ASP A 83 -8.14 -9.61 11.64
N THR A 84 -7.62 -8.38 11.76
CA THR A 84 -6.94 -7.74 10.61
C THR A 84 -5.49 -7.50 11.01
N ALA A 85 -4.55 -7.83 10.11
CA ALA A 85 -3.11 -7.91 10.41
C ALA A 85 -2.43 -6.58 10.83
N HIS A 86 -3.18 -5.48 10.90
CA HIS A 86 -2.70 -4.16 11.32
C HIS A 86 -3.63 -3.49 12.33
N ALA A 87 -4.69 -4.18 12.79
CA ALA A 87 -5.64 -3.62 13.75
C ALA A 87 -4.95 -3.26 15.07
N THR A 88 -3.99 -4.08 15.52
CA THR A 88 -3.26 -3.81 16.75
C THR A 88 -2.50 -2.49 16.66
N GLU A 89 -1.72 -2.28 15.60
CA GLU A 89 -0.92 -1.07 15.40
C GLU A 89 -1.79 0.16 15.17
N VAL A 90 -2.87 0.01 14.41
CA VAL A 90 -3.86 1.09 14.19
C VAL A 90 -4.55 1.43 15.51
N ASN A 91 -5.00 0.46 16.29
CA ASN A 91 -5.62 0.70 17.59
C ASN A 91 -4.63 1.31 18.59
N ASP A 92 -3.36 0.88 18.57
CA ASP A 92 -2.31 1.43 19.42
C ASP A 92 -2.01 2.89 19.08
N LEU A 93 -1.90 3.23 17.79
CA LEU A 93 -1.70 4.60 17.33
C LEU A 93 -2.92 5.48 17.61
N TYR A 94 -4.13 4.92 17.48
CA TYR A 94 -5.38 5.61 17.82
C TYR A 94 -5.49 5.87 19.32
N ALA A 95 -5.21 4.88 20.16
CA ALA A 95 -5.20 5.02 21.62
C ALA A 95 -4.16 6.03 22.12
N LYS A 96 -3.03 6.17 21.40
CA LYS A 96 -2.01 7.20 21.65
C LYS A 96 -2.38 8.58 21.10
N GLY A 97 -3.52 8.71 20.41
CA GLY A 97 -3.96 9.96 19.78
C GLY A 97 -3.13 10.39 18.56
N VAL A 98 -2.31 9.50 18.01
CA VAL A 98 -1.47 9.77 16.83
C VAL A 98 -2.35 9.83 15.58
N ILE A 99 -3.31 8.92 15.47
CA ILE A 99 -4.31 8.87 14.40
C ILE A 99 -5.72 8.99 14.98
N THR A 100 -6.66 9.49 14.18
CA THR A 100 -8.05 9.75 14.63
C THR A 100 -9.11 9.15 13.70
N GLY A 101 -8.75 8.74 12.48
CA GLY A 101 -9.71 8.26 11.47
C GLY A 101 -10.57 9.39 10.87
N TYR A 102 -11.60 8.99 10.12
CA TYR A 102 -12.55 9.88 9.45
C TYR A 102 -13.78 10.16 10.34
N PRO A 103 -14.51 11.26 10.10
CA PRO A 103 -15.73 11.60 10.86
C PRO A 103 -16.84 10.55 10.82
N ASP A 104 -16.84 9.67 9.82
CA ASP A 104 -17.80 8.56 9.69
C ASP A 104 -17.46 7.34 10.55
N GLY A 105 -16.41 7.44 11.37
CA GLY A 105 -15.96 6.38 12.26
C GLY A 105 -15.05 5.34 11.61
N THR A 106 -14.69 5.51 10.33
CA THR A 106 -13.79 4.60 9.63
C THR A 106 -12.33 5.03 9.76
N PHE A 107 -11.40 4.08 9.65
CA PHE A 107 -9.97 4.40 9.50
C PHE A 107 -9.61 4.78 8.05
N GLY A 108 -10.45 4.45 7.07
CA GLY A 108 -10.16 4.64 5.63
C GLY A 108 -9.05 3.73 5.10
N TRP A 109 -9.13 2.43 5.40
CA TRP A 109 -8.17 1.44 4.92
C TRP A 109 -8.13 1.38 3.38
N GLY A 110 -6.92 1.40 2.80
CA GLY A 110 -6.70 1.40 1.35
C GLY A 110 -6.74 2.78 0.69
N VAL A 111 -7.03 3.85 1.45
CA VAL A 111 -6.88 5.23 0.97
C VAL A 111 -5.41 5.63 1.02
N ASN A 112 -4.95 6.32 -0.04
CA ASN A 112 -3.59 6.87 -0.05
C ASN A 112 -3.43 7.93 1.05
N VAL A 113 -2.36 7.81 1.83
CA VAL A 113 -2.02 8.80 2.86
C VAL A 113 -1.47 10.05 2.19
N ALA A 114 -2.10 11.21 2.44
CA ALA A 114 -1.54 12.47 1.96
C ALA A 114 -0.32 12.88 2.79
N ARG A 115 0.61 13.63 2.19
CA ARG A 115 1.81 14.11 2.91
C ARG A 115 1.47 14.87 4.18
N GLN A 116 0.41 15.69 4.14
CA GLN A 116 -0.08 16.44 5.31
C GLN A 116 -0.56 15.52 6.45
N ASP A 117 -1.23 14.41 6.13
CA ASP A 117 -1.72 13.47 7.14
C ASP A 117 -0.56 12.81 7.87
N PHE A 118 0.46 12.38 7.11
CA PHE A 118 1.66 11.79 7.69
C PHE A 118 2.43 12.77 8.57
N ILE A 119 2.54 14.04 8.15
CA ILE A 119 3.16 15.11 8.96
C ILE A 119 2.38 15.32 10.27
N VAL A 120 1.05 15.33 10.22
CA VAL A 120 0.19 15.45 11.41
C VAL A 120 0.42 14.27 12.36
N TRP A 121 0.59 13.04 11.86
CA TRP A 121 0.89 11.88 12.70
C TRP A 121 2.25 12.00 13.39
N LEU A 122 3.29 12.42 12.66
CA LEU A 122 4.61 12.65 13.25
C LEU A 122 4.58 13.74 14.33
N TRP A 123 3.86 14.83 14.09
CA TRP A 123 3.72 15.93 15.04
C TRP A 123 2.98 15.49 16.31
N ARG A 124 1.87 14.76 16.19
CA ARG A 124 1.14 14.18 17.33
C ARG A 124 2.01 13.19 18.11
N ASN A 125 2.73 12.33 17.40
CA ASN A 125 3.66 11.38 18.02
C ASN A 125 4.82 12.08 18.75
N ALA A 126 5.19 13.30 18.34
CA ALA A 126 6.16 14.15 19.02
C ALA A 126 5.56 14.95 20.21
N GLY A 127 4.29 14.71 20.57
CA GLY A 127 3.61 15.40 21.66
C GLY A 127 2.98 16.74 21.28
N SER A 128 2.70 16.94 19.98
CA SER A 128 2.07 18.16 19.45
C SER A 128 2.75 19.45 19.90
N PRO A 129 4.08 19.59 19.73
CA PRO A 129 4.81 20.76 20.19
C PRO A 129 4.28 22.04 19.54
N LYS A 130 3.97 23.02 20.39
CA LYS A 130 3.52 24.34 19.94
C LYS A 130 4.55 24.95 19.00
N THR A 131 4.10 25.42 17.85
CA THR A 131 4.95 26.07 16.85
C THR A 131 4.27 27.32 16.30
N GLU A 132 5.05 28.36 16.09
CA GLU A 132 4.57 29.56 15.39
C GLU A 132 4.25 29.18 13.94
N LEU A 133 3.08 29.59 13.45
CA LEU A 133 2.71 29.39 12.05
C LEU A 133 3.71 30.16 11.17
N THR A 134 4.44 29.43 10.34
CA THR A 134 5.40 30.03 9.40
C THR A 134 4.87 29.90 7.98
N THR A 135 4.83 31.00 7.24
CA THR A 135 4.39 31.05 5.82
C THR A 135 5.46 30.55 4.85
N LYS A 136 6.21 29.50 5.22
CA LYS A 136 7.28 28.94 4.37
C LYS A 136 6.76 28.27 3.11
N PHE A 137 5.50 27.84 3.10
CA PHE A 137 4.82 27.27 1.95
C PHE A 137 3.71 28.22 1.52
N VAL A 138 3.65 28.52 0.21
CA VAL A 138 2.67 29.48 -0.34
C VAL A 138 1.24 28.93 -0.38
N ASP A 139 1.11 27.61 -0.32
CA ASP A 139 -0.13 26.84 -0.33
C ASP A 139 -0.56 26.38 1.08
N VAL A 140 0.06 26.90 2.14
CA VAL A 140 -0.29 26.60 3.54
C VAL A 140 -0.57 27.90 4.28
N ASP A 141 -1.83 28.09 4.64
CA ASP A 141 -2.32 29.18 5.49
C ASP A 141 -2.81 28.68 6.85
N ALA A 142 -3.36 29.57 7.68
CA ALA A 142 -3.84 29.22 9.02
C ALA A 142 -5.08 28.30 9.01
N ASP A 143 -5.84 28.28 7.91
CA ASP A 143 -7.06 27.47 7.77
C ASP A 143 -6.75 26.08 7.16
N THR A 144 -5.53 25.88 6.67
CA THR A 144 -5.06 24.61 6.12
C THR A 144 -5.02 23.53 7.19
N PHE A 145 -5.61 22.37 6.91
CA PHE A 145 -5.55 21.22 7.81
C PHE A 145 -4.09 20.84 8.11
N GLY A 146 -3.73 20.83 9.40
CA GLY A 146 -2.38 20.50 9.83
C GLY A 146 -1.34 21.63 9.67
N ALA A 147 -1.75 22.88 9.45
CA ALA A 147 -0.84 24.02 9.26
C ALA A 147 0.24 24.16 10.35
N GLU A 148 -0.13 23.94 11.63
CA GLU A 148 0.82 23.97 12.74
C GLU A 148 1.82 22.81 12.68
N ALA A 149 1.36 21.59 12.37
CA ALA A 149 2.21 20.41 12.21
C ALA A 149 3.18 20.57 11.03
N ILE A 150 2.72 21.16 9.93
CA ILE A 150 3.53 21.47 8.74
C ILE A 150 4.59 22.53 9.07
N SER A 151 4.21 23.59 9.80
CA SER A 151 5.14 24.62 10.26
C SER A 151 6.23 24.03 11.18
N TRP A 152 5.83 23.16 12.10
CA TRP A 152 6.75 22.42 12.96
C TRP A 152 7.72 21.55 12.16
N ALA A 153 7.21 20.76 11.22
CA ALA A 153 8.03 19.87 10.40
C ALA A 153 9.03 20.68 9.54
N ALA A 154 8.63 21.82 8.99
CA ALA A 154 9.50 22.71 8.24
C ALA A 154 10.56 23.39 9.13
N ALA A 155 10.22 23.77 10.36
CA ALA A 155 11.16 24.33 11.32
C ALA A 155 12.22 23.30 11.78
N LYS A 156 11.84 22.02 11.84
CA LYS A 156 12.74 20.90 12.18
C LYS A 156 13.51 20.31 11.00
N GLY A 157 13.25 20.75 9.77
CA GLY A 157 13.85 20.18 8.56
C GLY A 157 13.35 18.76 8.23
N ILE A 158 12.17 18.37 8.75
CA ILE A 158 11.54 17.07 8.48
C ILE A 158 10.87 17.07 7.10
N THR A 159 10.38 18.23 6.65
CA THR A 159 9.82 18.40 5.30
C THR A 159 10.41 19.63 4.65
N GLU A 160 10.56 19.54 3.33
CA GLU A 160 10.92 20.66 2.46
C GLU A 160 9.85 20.82 1.38
N GLY A 161 9.71 22.05 0.90
CA GLY A 161 8.84 22.41 -0.20
C GLY A 161 9.58 22.26 -1.52
N TYR A 162 8.84 22.27 -2.62
CA TYR A 162 9.48 22.37 -3.92
C TYR A 162 10.14 23.75 -4.05
N LYS A 163 11.42 23.77 -4.41
CA LYS A 163 12.01 24.98 -4.98
C LYS A 163 11.33 25.15 -6.32
N ASN A 164 10.43 26.13 -6.43
CA ASN A 164 9.94 26.53 -7.73
C ASN A 164 11.18 26.94 -8.56
N ALA A 165 11.48 26.15 -9.60
CA ALA A 165 12.45 26.48 -10.63
C ALA A 165 11.85 27.50 -11.59
#